data_AF-A0A975H8Q9-F1
#
_entry.id   AF-A0A975H8Q9-F1
#
_cell.length_a   1.000
_cell.length_b   1.000
_cell.length_c   1.000
_cell.angle_alpha   90.00
_cell.angle_beta   90.00
_cell.angle_gamma   90.00
#
_symmetry.space_group_name_H-M   'P 1'
#
loop_
_entity.id
_entity.type
_entity.pdbx_description
1 polymer ?
#
loop_
_entity_poly.entity_id
_entity_poly.type
_entity_poly.pdbx_seq_one_letter_code
_entity_poly.pdbx_strand_id
1 'polypeptide(L)'
;MKQESKKWPITVEDHQEQGRIHAEKQSAVNAALKFPTGSAFDEDLGEILASDAEANGEVVAIALIDCDKFDHINKDFSREAGDNVLISAGGYIRDNLPEGAKVYRIGGDEFGIIFRGTMEREEIFLFLNDLKNNYSVATPDGVRQTVTIGMATAFEDASRCAELVRKADGALFRAKVAGGNKVAMAKEEKMVPKTSHFTQDQLQRLAKLAKREGVGEAILLREAVDLLLKKYDI
;
A
#
# COMPACT_ATOMS: atom_id res chain seq x y z
N MET A 1 -19.12 18.99 -47.22
CA MET A 1 -20.47 19.38 -46.78
C MET A 1 -20.94 18.33 -45.77
N LYS A 2 -21.07 18.76 -44.50
CA LYS A 2 -21.74 18.15 -43.32
C LYS A 2 -21.46 16.67 -42.94
N GLN A 3 -20.65 16.52 -41.89
CA GLN A 3 -20.76 15.47 -40.87
C GLN A 3 -22.12 15.58 -40.15
N GLU A 4 -22.81 14.46 -39.96
CA GLU A 4 -23.87 14.35 -38.95
C GLU A 4 -23.27 13.83 -37.64
N SER A 5 -23.40 14.66 -36.60
CA SER A 5 -23.14 14.33 -35.21
C SER A 5 -24.33 13.55 -34.64
N LYS A 6 -24.09 12.34 -34.15
CA LYS A 6 -25.01 11.68 -33.22
C LYS A 6 -24.53 11.92 -31.79
N LYS A 7 -25.23 12.82 -31.10
CA LYS A 7 -25.22 12.99 -29.64
C LYS A 7 -25.69 11.70 -28.97
N TRP A 8 -25.06 11.34 -27.85
CA TRP A 8 -25.73 10.63 -26.75
C TRP A 8 -25.45 11.40 -25.45
N PRO A 9 -26.47 11.73 -24.63
CA PRO A 9 -26.25 12.31 -23.31
C PRO A 9 -26.11 11.17 -22.30
N ILE A 10 -24.92 11.03 -21.70
CA ILE A 10 -24.79 10.25 -20.47
C ILE A 10 -25.23 11.21 -19.35
N THR A 11 -26.36 10.93 -18.69
CA THR A 11 -26.88 11.80 -17.63
C THR A 11 -26.09 11.59 -16.34
N VAL A 12 -26.05 12.63 -15.50
CA VAL A 12 -25.29 12.68 -14.23
C VAL A 12 -25.73 11.58 -13.24
N GLU A 13 -26.91 11.01 -13.43
CA GLU A 13 -27.47 9.91 -12.64
C GLU A 13 -26.72 8.58 -12.87
N ASP A 14 -26.22 8.30 -14.07
CA ASP A 14 -25.47 7.06 -14.38
C ASP A 14 -24.11 6.99 -13.64
N HIS A 15 -23.47 8.14 -13.41
CA HIS A 15 -22.22 8.21 -12.64
C HIS A 15 -22.43 8.05 -11.13
N GLN A 16 -23.58 8.46 -10.60
CA GLN A 16 -23.91 8.28 -9.19
C GLN A 16 -24.26 6.83 -8.87
N GLU A 17 -24.97 6.13 -9.76
CA GLU A 17 -25.30 4.71 -9.64
C GLU A 17 -24.03 3.83 -9.68
N GLN A 18 -23.13 4.07 -10.63
CA GLN A 18 -21.86 3.35 -10.74
C GLN A 18 -20.94 3.62 -9.54
N GLY A 19 -20.92 4.86 -9.03
CA GLY A 19 -20.21 5.21 -7.79
C GLY A 19 -20.79 4.54 -6.55
N ARG A 20 -22.13 4.44 -6.43
CA ARG A 20 -22.82 3.74 -5.34
C ARG A 20 -22.52 2.24 -5.37
N ILE A 21 -22.57 1.61 -6.54
CA ILE A 21 -22.26 0.18 -6.72
C ILE A 21 -20.76 -0.10 -6.45
N HIS A 22 -19.85 0.83 -6.73
CA HIS A 22 -18.43 0.67 -6.43
C HIS A 22 -18.16 0.81 -4.91
N ALA A 23 -18.77 1.79 -4.25
CA ALA A 23 -18.67 1.99 -2.80
C ALA A 23 -19.40 0.90 -1.98
N GLU A 24 -20.56 0.43 -2.44
CA GLU A 24 -21.31 -0.69 -1.84
C GLU A 24 -20.62 -2.05 -2.05
N LYS A 25 -19.68 -2.20 -2.99
CA LYS A 25 -18.98 -3.48 -3.25
C LYS A 25 -17.60 -3.58 -2.60
N GLN A 26 -16.88 -2.47 -2.39
CA GLN A 26 -15.79 -2.44 -1.40
C GLN A 26 -16.29 -2.95 -0.02
N SER A 27 -17.59 -2.76 0.26
CA SER A 27 -18.31 -3.29 1.42
C SER A 27 -18.33 -4.82 1.53
N ALA A 28 -18.40 -5.59 0.43
CA ALA A 28 -18.56 -7.04 0.52
C ALA A 28 -17.30 -7.73 1.06
N VAL A 29 -16.14 -7.41 0.49
CA VAL A 29 -14.85 -7.90 0.98
C VAL A 29 -14.55 -7.37 2.38
N ASN A 30 -14.84 -6.08 2.66
CA ASN A 30 -14.68 -5.50 4.00
C ASN A 30 -15.60 -6.17 5.02
N ALA A 31 -16.85 -6.48 4.67
CA ALA A 31 -17.81 -7.14 5.55
C ALA A 31 -17.45 -8.61 5.80
N ALA A 32 -16.86 -9.28 4.80
CA ALA A 32 -16.41 -10.66 4.91
C ALA A 32 -15.16 -10.79 5.79
N LEU A 33 -14.14 -9.95 5.53
CA LEU A 33 -12.86 -10.01 6.24
C LEU A 33 -12.92 -9.34 7.61
N LYS A 34 -13.70 -8.26 7.74
CA LYS A 34 -13.80 -7.41 8.94
C LYS A 34 -12.45 -6.92 9.45
N PHE A 35 -11.50 -6.71 8.54
CA PHE A 35 -10.21 -6.13 8.88
C PHE A 35 -10.37 -4.63 9.14
N PRO A 36 -9.57 -4.06 10.07
CA PRO A 36 -9.47 -2.62 10.20
C PRO A 36 -8.94 -2.00 8.91
N THR A 37 -9.31 -0.73 8.67
CA THR A 37 -9.00 0.02 7.45
C THR A 37 -7.58 0.60 7.47
N GLY A 38 -7.13 1.17 6.34
CA GLY A 38 -5.87 1.92 6.26
C GLY A 38 -5.76 3.06 7.28
N SER A 39 -6.85 3.78 7.55
CA SER A 39 -6.85 4.81 8.60
C SER A 39 -6.55 4.24 9.99
N ALA A 40 -7.12 3.07 10.32
CA ALA A 40 -6.85 2.39 11.58
C ALA A 40 -5.42 1.82 11.62
N PHE A 41 -4.85 1.45 10.47
CA PHE A 41 -3.45 1.06 10.37
C PHE A 41 -2.52 2.23 10.73
N ASP A 42 -2.76 3.42 10.16
CA ASP A 42 -1.95 4.61 10.45
C ASP A 42 -2.07 5.08 11.91
N GLU A 43 -3.29 5.04 12.46
CA GLU A 43 -3.60 5.35 13.87
C GLU A 43 -2.90 4.37 14.81
N ASP A 44 -3.12 3.06 14.64
CA ASP A 44 -2.53 2.02 15.49
C ASP A 44 -0.99 2.07 15.42
N LEU A 45 -0.42 2.23 14.22
CA LEU A 45 1.03 2.35 14.05
C LEU A 45 1.57 3.61 14.74
N GLY A 46 0.86 4.74 14.61
CA GLY A 46 1.21 5.98 15.29
C GLY A 46 1.22 5.83 16.81
N GLU A 47 0.21 5.18 17.38
CA GLU A 47 0.12 4.90 18.82
C GLU A 47 1.23 3.96 19.29
N ILE A 48 1.51 2.89 18.54
CA ILE A 48 2.58 1.93 18.86
C ILE A 48 3.94 2.64 18.86
N LEU A 49 4.23 3.47 17.86
CA LEU A 49 5.50 4.20 17.76
C LEU A 49 5.63 5.33 18.79
N ALA A 50 4.51 5.90 19.24
CA ALA A 50 4.50 6.92 20.30
C ALA A 50 4.60 6.32 21.71
N SER A 51 4.35 5.03 21.87
CA SER A 51 4.57 4.31 23.13
C SER A 51 6.06 4.11 23.42
N ASP A 52 6.40 3.67 24.63
CA ASP A 52 7.78 3.34 25.05
C ASP A 52 8.36 2.10 24.33
N ALA A 53 7.88 1.73 23.13
CA ALA A 53 8.36 0.58 22.35
C ALA A 53 9.87 0.63 22.10
N GLU A 54 10.41 1.81 21.76
CA GLU A 54 11.87 2.02 21.62
C GLU A 54 12.60 1.77 22.94
N ALA A 55 12.07 2.30 24.05
CA ALA A 55 12.68 2.18 25.36
C ALA A 55 12.61 0.76 25.94
N ASN A 56 11.58 -0.01 25.56
CA ASN A 56 11.38 -1.39 25.96
C ASN A 56 12.13 -2.39 25.06
N GLY A 57 12.76 -1.92 23.98
CA GLY A 57 13.43 -2.78 23.00
C GLY A 57 12.48 -3.70 22.23
N GLU A 58 11.20 -3.33 22.11
CA GLU A 58 10.23 -4.11 21.33
C GLU A 58 10.45 -3.85 19.84
N VAL A 59 10.63 -4.91 19.05
CA VAL A 59 10.67 -4.78 17.59
C VAL A 59 9.26 -4.48 17.08
N VAL A 60 9.17 -3.40 16.30
CA VAL A 60 7.96 -3.00 15.58
C VAL A 60 8.31 -2.98 14.10
N ALA A 61 7.63 -3.78 13.30
CA ALA A 61 7.80 -3.79 11.86
C ALA A 61 6.46 -3.76 11.15
N ILE A 62 6.46 -3.26 9.92
CA ILE A 62 5.29 -3.29 9.05
C ILE A 62 5.58 -4.02 7.77
N ALA A 63 4.55 -4.65 7.20
CA ALA A 63 4.58 -5.20 5.85
C ALA A 63 3.37 -4.73 5.06
N LEU A 64 3.61 -4.23 3.85
CA LEU A 64 2.60 -3.94 2.84
C LEU A 64 2.59 -5.06 1.81
N ILE A 65 1.42 -5.63 1.55
CA ILE A 65 1.20 -6.77 0.66
C ILE A 65 0.26 -6.34 -0.45
N ASP A 66 0.61 -6.62 -1.70
CA ASP A 66 -0.22 -6.35 -2.88
C ASP A 66 -0.35 -7.62 -3.74
N CYS A 67 -1.57 -7.91 -4.19
CA CYS A 67 -1.90 -9.05 -5.03
C CYS A 67 -1.42 -8.83 -6.48
N ASP A 68 -0.43 -9.62 -6.93
CA ASP A 68 0.17 -9.42 -8.25
C ASP A 68 -0.85 -9.55 -9.40
N LYS A 69 -0.93 -8.51 -10.25
CA LYS A 69 -1.80 -8.49 -11.44
C LYS A 69 -3.29 -8.67 -11.13
N PHE A 70 -3.74 -8.27 -9.94
CA PHE A 70 -5.13 -8.41 -9.52
C PHE A 70 -6.13 -7.77 -10.49
N ASP A 71 -5.76 -6.63 -11.10
CA ASP A 71 -6.53 -5.97 -12.14
C ASP A 71 -6.91 -6.88 -13.31
N HIS A 72 -6.06 -7.85 -13.67
CA HIS A 72 -6.36 -8.79 -14.75
C HIS A 72 -7.51 -9.72 -14.35
N ILE A 73 -7.59 -10.12 -13.08
CA ILE A 73 -8.68 -10.97 -12.58
C ILE A 73 -10.03 -10.26 -12.76
N ASN A 74 -10.06 -8.97 -12.41
CA ASN A 74 -11.26 -8.15 -12.57
C ASN A 74 -11.67 -7.96 -14.03
N LYS A 75 -10.70 -7.83 -14.93
CA LYS A 75 -10.91 -7.62 -16.37
C LYS A 75 -11.32 -8.91 -17.10
N ASP A 76 -10.71 -10.04 -16.73
CA ASP A 76 -10.83 -11.30 -17.46
C ASP A 76 -11.98 -12.19 -16.95
N PHE A 77 -12.37 -12.08 -15.68
CA PHE A 77 -13.41 -12.93 -15.08
C PHE A 77 -14.62 -12.12 -14.62
N SER A 78 -14.46 -11.29 -13.59
CA SER A 78 -15.45 -10.34 -13.08
C SER A 78 -14.92 -9.70 -11.80
N ARG A 79 -15.56 -8.62 -11.36
CA ARG A 79 -15.30 -8.04 -10.04
C ARG A 79 -15.66 -8.98 -8.89
N GLU A 80 -16.74 -9.75 -9.01
CA GLU A 80 -17.14 -10.71 -7.97
C GLU A 80 -16.10 -11.84 -7.82
N ALA A 81 -15.51 -12.27 -8.93
CA ALA A 81 -14.39 -13.20 -8.91
C ALA A 81 -13.17 -12.58 -8.22
N GLY A 82 -12.85 -11.31 -8.50
CA GLY A 82 -11.83 -10.55 -7.78
C GLY A 82 -12.10 -10.46 -6.28
N ASP A 83 -13.33 -10.15 -5.88
CA ASP A 83 -13.74 -10.08 -4.47
C ASP A 83 -13.51 -11.42 -3.75
N ASN A 84 -13.88 -12.54 -4.38
CA ASN A 84 -13.64 -13.89 -3.82
C ASN A 84 -12.15 -14.21 -3.67
N VAL A 85 -11.32 -13.77 -4.61
CA VAL A 85 -9.85 -13.89 -4.51
C VAL A 85 -9.33 -13.05 -3.34
N LEU A 86 -9.81 -11.81 -3.15
CA LEU A 86 -9.39 -10.97 -2.02
C LEU A 86 -9.84 -11.50 -0.67
N ILE A 87 -11.05 -12.04 -0.58
CA ILE A 87 -11.54 -12.69 0.65
C ILE A 87 -10.65 -13.90 0.98
N SER A 88 -10.30 -14.70 -0.03
CA SER A 88 -9.41 -15.85 0.14
C SER A 88 -7.99 -15.42 0.52
N ALA A 89 -7.48 -14.35 -0.10
CA ALA A 89 -6.18 -13.74 0.22
C ALA A 89 -6.12 -13.24 1.66
N GLY A 90 -7.10 -12.43 2.07
CA GLY A 90 -7.18 -11.90 3.43
C GLY A 90 -7.33 -13.02 4.47
N GLY A 91 -8.19 -14.00 4.20
CA GLY A 91 -8.35 -15.19 5.05
C GLY A 91 -7.04 -15.96 5.21
N TYR A 92 -6.34 -16.24 4.11
CA TYR A 92 -5.04 -16.88 4.13
C TYR A 92 -4.02 -16.11 4.96
N ILE A 93 -3.92 -14.79 4.77
CA ILE A 93 -3.00 -13.94 5.54
C ILE A 93 -3.31 -14.04 7.04
N ARG A 94 -4.57 -13.77 7.44
CA ARG A 94 -5.00 -13.82 8.84
C ARG A 94 -4.69 -15.16 9.50
N ASP A 95 -5.00 -16.27 8.82
CA ASP A 95 -4.91 -17.61 9.42
C ASP A 95 -3.45 -18.09 9.58
N ASN A 96 -2.49 -17.41 8.94
CA ASN A 96 -1.06 -17.74 9.02
C ASN A 96 -0.23 -16.69 9.80
N LEU A 97 -0.84 -15.61 10.32
CA LEU A 97 -0.11 -14.61 11.09
C LEU A 97 0.34 -15.16 12.45
N PRO A 98 1.54 -14.76 12.93
CA PRO A 98 1.98 -15.08 14.27
C PRO A 98 1.17 -14.33 15.32
N GLU A 99 1.24 -14.78 16.57
CA GLU A 99 0.67 -14.07 17.70
C GLU A 99 1.25 -12.65 17.80
N GLY A 100 0.41 -11.66 18.11
CA GLY A 100 0.81 -10.26 18.20
C GLY A 100 0.87 -9.51 16.86
N ALA A 101 0.83 -10.19 15.72
CA ALA A 101 0.69 -9.54 14.42
C ALA A 101 -0.78 -9.23 14.11
N LYS A 102 -1.03 -8.07 13.50
CA LYS A 102 -2.38 -7.62 13.15
C LYS A 102 -2.45 -7.25 11.66
N VAL A 103 -3.46 -7.79 10.97
CA VAL A 103 -3.74 -7.52 9.56
C VAL A 103 -4.77 -6.41 9.38
N TYR A 104 -4.59 -5.62 8.34
CA TYR A 104 -5.38 -4.47 7.93
C TYR A 104 -5.66 -4.56 6.44
N ARG A 105 -6.78 -3.99 6.01
CA ARG A 105 -7.03 -3.75 4.58
C ARG A 105 -6.79 -2.29 4.27
N ILE A 106 -5.73 -2.00 3.53
CA ILE A 106 -5.31 -0.63 3.24
C ILE A 106 -6.24 -0.01 2.19
N GLY A 107 -6.47 -0.73 1.10
CA GLY A 107 -7.35 -0.31 0.01
C GLY A 107 -7.25 -1.29 -1.16
N GLY A 108 -8.21 -1.29 -2.08
CA GLY A 108 -8.16 -2.17 -3.27
C GLY A 108 -7.86 -3.64 -2.93
N ASP A 109 -6.71 -4.10 -3.41
CA ASP A 109 -6.09 -5.41 -3.25
C ASP A 109 -4.86 -5.42 -2.32
N GLU A 110 -4.66 -4.32 -1.58
CA GLU A 110 -3.55 -4.12 -0.65
C GLU A 110 -3.93 -4.45 0.80
N PHE A 111 -3.02 -5.16 1.47
CA PHE A 111 -3.09 -5.49 2.89
C PHE A 111 -1.89 -4.93 3.64
N GLY A 112 -2.11 -4.51 4.88
CA GLY A 112 -1.07 -4.07 5.79
C GLY A 112 -0.96 -5.04 6.95
N ILE A 113 0.24 -5.31 7.43
CA ILE A 113 0.48 -6.05 8.67
C ILE A 113 1.34 -5.18 9.57
N ILE A 114 0.96 -5.10 10.85
CA ILE A 114 1.83 -4.60 11.91
C ILE A 114 2.29 -5.79 12.73
N PHE A 115 3.61 -5.96 12.83
CA PHE A 115 4.26 -6.88 13.74
C PHE A 115 4.71 -6.12 14.97
N ARG A 116 4.39 -6.67 16.15
CA ARG A 116 4.83 -6.14 17.44
C ARG A 116 5.34 -7.29 18.30
N GLY A 117 6.50 -7.10 18.92
CA GLY A 117 7.00 -8.00 19.96
C GLY A 117 8.21 -8.82 19.52
N THR A 118 8.14 -10.14 19.75
CA THR A 118 9.31 -11.01 19.99
C THR A 118 10.12 -11.43 18.78
N MET A 119 9.69 -11.09 17.56
CA MET A 119 10.41 -11.48 16.36
C MET A 119 11.38 -10.40 15.96
N GLU A 120 12.63 -10.79 15.71
CA GLU A 120 13.63 -9.89 15.15
C GLU A 120 13.35 -9.61 13.66
N ARG A 121 13.93 -8.53 13.13
CA ARG A 121 13.77 -8.11 11.74
C ARG A 121 13.96 -9.26 10.74
N GLU A 122 15.03 -10.04 10.90
CA GLU A 122 15.35 -11.17 10.03
C GLU A 122 14.32 -12.29 10.12
N GLU A 123 13.78 -12.55 11.31
CA GLU A 123 12.77 -13.58 11.55
C GLU A 123 11.45 -13.20 10.87
N ILE A 124 11.05 -11.92 10.96
CA ILE A 124 9.88 -11.41 10.25
C ILE A 124 10.09 -11.52 8.73
N PHE A 125 11.28 -11.21 8.23
CA PHE A 125 11.58 -11.35 6.80
C PHE A 125 11.49 -12.82 6.33
N LEU A 126 12.02 -13.77 7.11
CA LEU A 126 11.91 -15.20 6.81
C LEU A 126 10.45 -15.67 6.86
N PHE A 127 9.71 -15.27 7.89
CA PHE A 127 8.28 -15.56 8.01
C PHE A 127 7.49 -15.05 6.78
N LEU A 128 7.72 -13.80 6.36
CA LEU A 128 7.05 -13.24 5.18
C LEU A 128 7.41 -14.01 3.90
N ASN A 129 8.65 -14.49 3.78
CA ASN A 129 9.04 -15.34 2.65
C ASN A 129 8.30 -16.68 2.68
N ASP A 130 8.15 -17.30 3.84
CA ASP A 130 7.43 -18.56 3.99
C ASP A 130 5.93 -18.38 3.74
N LEU A 131 5.31 -17.32 4.29
CA LEU A 131 3.93 -16.93 4.00
C LEU A 131 3.71 -16.80 2.48
N LYS A 132 4.61 -16.08 1.79
CA LYS A 132 4.54 -15.87 0.34
C LYS A 132 4.82 -17.17 -0.44
N ASN A 133 5.78 -17.99 0.00
CA ASN A 133 6.14 -19.24 -0.67
C ASN A 133 5.02 -20.29 -0.57
N ASN A 134 4.34 -20.33 0.56
CA ASN A 134 3.22 -21.24 0.83
C ASN A 134 1.86 -20.64 0.42
N TYR A 135 1.83 -19.40 -0.06
CA TYR A 135 0.60 -18.71 -0.48
C TYR A 135 -0.16 -19.54 -1.52
N SER A 136 -1.35 -20.00 -1.14
CA SER A 136 -2.11 -21.05 -1.84
C SER A 136 -3.46 -20.58 -2.39
N VAL A 137 -3.63 -19.28 -2.60
CA VAL A 137 -4.85 -18.74 -3.22
C VAL A 137 -4.77 -18.92 -4.73
N ALA A 138 -5.85 -19.39 -5.35
CA ALA A 138 -5.97 -19.57 -6.78
C ALA A 138 -6.89 -18.52 -7.41
N THR A 139 -6.58 -18.12 -8.63
CA THR A 139 -7.46 -17.34 -9.50
C THR A 139 -8.58 -18.23 -10.08
N PRO A 140 -9.63 -17.66 -10.69
CA PRO A 140 -10.79 -18.42 -11.18
C PRO A 140 -10.46 -19.48 -12.25
N ASP A 141 -9.37 -19.30 -13.01
CA ASP A 141 -8.83 -20.27 -13.97
C ASP A 141 -7.92 -21.33 -13.33
N GLY A 142 -7.80 -21.36 -12.00
CA GLY A 142 -7.00 -22.33 -11.25
C GLY A 142 -5.50 -22.03 -11.24
N VAL A 143 -5.07 -20.88 -11.77
CA VAL A 143 -3.68 -20.43 -11.67
C VAL A 143 -3.39 -19.96 -10.24
N ARG A 144 -2.18 -20.22 -9.77
CA ARG A 144 -1.75 -19.73 -8.45
C ARG A 144 -1.63 -18.21 -8.50
N GLN A 145 -2.42 -17.53 -7.68
CA GLN A 145 -2.25 -16.10 -7.42
C GLN A 145 -0.95 -15.89 -6.64
N THR A 146 -0.24 -14.78 -6.91
CA THR A 146 0.96 -14.42 -6.13
C THR A 146 0.78 -13.07 -5.44
N VAL A 147 1.59 -12.84 -4.42
CA VAL A 147 1.65 -11.59 -3.69
C VAL A 147 3.08 -11.08 -3.65
N THR A 148 3.21 -9.76 -3.63
CA THR A 148 4.49 -9.09 -3.41
C THR A 148 4.41 -8.32 -2.10
N ILE A 149 5.50 -8.31 -1.34
CA ILE A 149 5.56 -7.78 0.02
C ILE A 149 6.72 -6.81 0.16
N GLY A 150 6.44 -5.62 0.69
CA GLY A 150 7.44 -4.65 1.14
C GLY A 150 7.43 -4.51 2.66
N MET A 151 8.58 -4.59 3.30
CA MET A 151 8.71 -4.53 4.77
C MET A 151 9.60 -3.37 5.21
N ALA A 152 9.26 -2.74 6.34
CA ALA A 152 10.14 -1.78 7.03
C ALA A 152 10.08 -1.99 8.56
N THR A 153 11.19 -1.75 9.24
CA THR A 153 11.34 -1.89 10.69
C THR A 153 11.51 -0.52 11.35
N ALA A 154 10.74 -0.28 12.41
CA ALA A 154 10.83 0.94 13.21
C ALA A 154 12.21 1.07 13.86
N PHE A 155 12.67 2.31 14.06
CA PHE A 155 13.94 2.69 14.69
C PHE A 155 15.22 2.23 13.94
N GLU A 156 15.13 1.25 13.05
CA GLU A 156 16.18 0.91 12.08
C GLU A 156 15.99 1.66 10.75
N ASP A 157 14.81 1.60 10.15
CA ASP A 157 14.54 2.20 8.83
C ASP A 157 13.92 3.61 8.94
N ALA A 158 13.09 3.84 9.97
CA ALA A 158 12.48 5.12 10.32
C ALA A 158 11.85 5.10 11.72
N SER A 159 11.73 6.25 12.37
CA SER A 159 11.06 6.40 13.68
C SER A 159 9.69 7.09 13.62
N ARG A 160 9.25 7.54 12.43
CA ARG A 160 7.95 8.19 12.23
C ARG A 160 7.07 7.32 11.34
N CYS A 161 5.80 7.17 11.72
CA CYS A 161 4.78 6.40 11.00
C CYS A 161 4.84 6.65 9.48
N ALA A 162 4.68 7.91 9.04
CA ALA A 162 4.68 8.25 7.61
C ALA A 162 5.97 7.87 6.87
N GLU A 163 7.14 8.01 7.50
CA GLU A 163 8.40 7.61 6.87
C GLU A 163 8.55 6.08 6.82
N LEU A 164 8.07 5.37 7.84
CA LEU A 164 8.11 3.90 7.89
C LEU A 164 7.22 3.29 6.80
N VAL A 165 5.97 3.77 6.66
CA VAL A 165 5.05 3.37 5.59
C VAL A 165 5.67 3.63 4.22
N ARG A 166 6.25 4.81 4.01
CA ARG A 166 6.94 5.15 2.76
C ARG A 166 8.10 4.21 2.45
N LYS A 167 8.88 3.81 3.46
CA LYS A 167 9.99 2.87 3.29
C LYS A 167 9.50 1.47 2.89
N ALA A 168 8.41 1.00 3.50
CA ALA A 168 7.79 -0.28 3.17
C ALA A 168 7.18 -0.27 1.76
N ASP A 169 6.48 0.80 1.40
CA ASP A 169 5.93 1.00 0.06
C ASP A 169 7.02 1.04 -1.01
N GLY A 170 8.08 1.81 -0.77
CA GLY A 170 9.24 1.82 -1.68
C GLY A 170 9.89 0.44 -1.82
N ALA A 171 9.83 -0.42 -0.79
CA ALA A 171 10.29 -1.81 -0.87
C ALA A 171 9.35 -2.67 -1.71
N LEU A 172 8.03 -2.55 -1.49
CA LEU A 172 6.99 -3.22 -2.27
C LEU A 172 7.12 -2.88 -3.75
N PHE A 173 7.21 -1.60 -4.10
CA PHE A 173 7.39 -1.13 -5.47
C PHE A 173 8.63 -1.74 -6.13
N ARG A 174 9.77 -1.75 -5.43
CA ARG A 174 11.00 -2.37 -5.96
C ARG A 174 10.82 -3.86 -6.26
N ALA A 175 10.12 -4.57 -5.38
CA ALA A 175 9.83 -5.98 -5.56
C ALA A 175 8.87 -6.22 -6.75
N LYS A 176 7.86 -5.37 -6.94
CA LYS A 176 6.96 -5.38 -8.11
C LYS A 176 7.72 -5.18 -9.41
N VAL A 177 8.57 -4.15 -9.49
CA VAL A 177 9.40 -3.84 -10.66
C VAL A 177 10.41 -4.96 -10.96
N ALA A 178 10.87 -5.67 -9.93
CA ALA A 178 11.75 -6.84 -10.08
C ALA A 178 11.02 -8.13 -10.52
N GLY A 179 9.75 -8.04 -10.90
CA GLY A 179 8.95 -9.16 -11.43
C GLY A 179 7.90 -9.72 -10.46
N GLY A 180 7.67 -9.07 -9.31
CA GLY A 180 6.69 -9.49 -8.32
C GLY A 180 7.03 -10.83 -7.64
N ASN A 181 6.06 -11.41 -6.92
CA ASN A 181 6.20 -12.66 -6.17
C ASN A 181 7.45 -12.71 -5.28
N LYS A 182 7.70 -11.62 -4.55
CA LYS A 182 8.92 -11.38 -3.76
C LYS A 182 8.61 -10.65 -2.46
N VAL A 183 9.51 -10.81 -1.49
CA VAL A 183 9.59 -9.97 -0.30
C VAL A 183 10.81 -9.07 -0.43
N ALA A 184 10.66 -7.79 -0.16
CA ALA A 184 11.79 -6.86 -0.10
C ALA A 184 11.76 -6.05 1.20
N MET A 185 12.95 -5.83 1.75
CA MET A 185 13.13 -4.91 2.87
C MET A 185 13.29 -3.48 2.38
N ALA A 186 12.95 -2.53 3.26
CA ALA A 186 13.39 -1.17 3.17
C ALA A 186 14.92 -1.13 3.03
N LYS A 187 15.38 -0.15 2.27
CA LYS A 187 16.80 0.10 2.09
C LYS A 187 17.06 1.59 2.29
N GLU A 188 18.31 1.91 2.59
CA GLU A 188 18.74 3.29 2.59
C GLU A 188 18.47 3.92 1.21
N GLU A 189 17.77 5.05 1.21
CA GLU A 189 17.48 5.79 0.00
C GLU A 189 18.55 6.85 -0.16
N LYS A 190 19.42 6.70 -1.15
CA LYS A 190 20.32 7.79 -1.52
C LYS A 190 19.49 8.86 -2.20
N MET A 191 19.45 10.06 -1.61
CA MET A 191 18.89 11.22 -2.28
C MET A 191 19.65 11.44 -3.59
N VAL A 192 18.93 11.41 -4.70
CA VAL A 192 19.47 11.80 -6.00
C VAL A 192 19.17 13.29 -6.17
N PRO A 193 20.18 14.17 -6.25
CA PRO A 193 19.95 15.59 -6.45
C PRO A 193 19.23 15.82 -7.79
N LYS A 194 18.03 16.43 -7.75
CA LYS A 194 17.31 16.90 -8.94
C LYS A 194 17.49 18.41 -9.19
N THR A 195 18.46 19.04 -8.53
CA THR A 195 18.68 20.50 -8.54
C THR A 195 18.92 21.10 -9.93
N SER A 196 19.20 20.29 -10.96
CA SER A 196 19.28 20.71 -12.36
C SER A 196 17.94 21.06 -13.02
N HIS A 197 16.79 20.78 -12.38
CA HIS A 197 15.47 20.88 -13.01
C HIS A 197 14.54 21.96 -12.42
N PHE A 198 14.98 22.68 -11.38
CA PHE A 198 14.17 23.72 -10.72
C PHE A 198 14.85 25.09 -10.81
N THR A 199 14.07 26.14 -11.08
CA THR A 199 14.57 27.52 -11.06
C THR A 199 14.77 28.01 -9.63
N GLN A 200 15.59 29.07 -9.46
CA GLN A 200 15.81 29.69 -8.16
C GLN A 200 14.51 30.19 -7.51
N ASP A 201 13.59 30.74 -8.32
CA ASP A 201 12.27 31.20 -7.85
C ASP A 201 11.40 30.03 -7.36
N GLN A 202 11.46 28.88 -8.04
CA GLN A 202 10.75 27.68 -7.60
C GLN A 202 11.29 27.18 -6.25
N LEU A 203 12.62 27.16 -6.09
CA LEU A 203 13.25 26.75 -4.83
C LEU A 203 12.93 27.73 -3.68
N GLN A 204 12.90 29.04 -3.94
CA GLN A 204 12.48 30.02 -2.91
C GLN A 204 11.02 29.85 -2.50
N ARG A 205 10.12 29.59 -3.45
CA ARG A 205 8.70 29.32 -3.16
C ARG A 205 8.54 28.04 -2.34
N LEU A 206 9.29 26.99 -2.70
CA LEU A 206 9.34 25.73 -1.96
C LEU A 206 9.86 25.93 -0.53
N ALA A 207 10.97 26.65 -0.34
CA ALA A 207 11.53 26.97 0.97
C ALA A 207 10.53 27.74 1.85
N LYS A 208 9.79 28.68 1.25
CA LYS A 208 8.73 29.44 1.94
C LYS A 208 7.56 28.54 2.35
N LEU A 209 7.15 27.61 1.48
CA LEU A 209 6.12 26.63 1.78
C LEU A 209 6.55 25.68 2.91
N ALA A 210 7.76 25.12 2.81
CA ALA A 210 8.38 24.27 3.83
C ALA A 210 8.36 24.92 5.21
N LYS A 211 8.80 26.19 5.30
CA LYS A 211 8.77 26.96 6.54
C LYS A 211 7.36 27.21 7.07
N ARG A 212 6.39 27.45 6.19
CA ARG A 212 4.98 27.69 6.57
C ARG A 212 4.35 26.43 7.16
N GLU A 213 4.61 25.28 6.55
CA GLU A 213 4.06 23.99 6.95
C GLU A 213 4.87 23.31 8.07
N GLY A 214 6.04 23.84 8.43
CA GLY A 214 6.91 23.26 9.45
C GLY A 214 7.56 21.93 9.04
N VAL A 215 7.66 21.66 7.73
CA VAL A 215 8.25 20.44 7.17
C VAL A 215 9.48 20.75 6.32
N GLY A 216 10.34 19.76 6.08
CA GLY A 216 11.49 19.94 5.18
C GLY A 216 11.08 20.02 3.70
N GLU A 217 11.82 20.79 2.90
CA GLU A 217 11.60 20.91 1.44
C GLU A 217 11.57 19.54 0.73
N ALA A 218 12.39 18.61 1.20
CA ALA A 218 12.42 17.24 0.69
C ALA A 218 11.10 16.46 0.94
N ILE A 219 10.36 16.77 2.01
CA ILE A 219 9.04 16.16 2.27
C ILE A 219 8.05 16.64 1.22
N LEU A 220 7.99 17.95 0.99
CA LEU A 220 7.07 18.55 0.00
C LEU A 220 7.39 18.14 -1.43
N LEU A 221 8.67 18.01 -1.79
CA LEU A 221 9.05 17.52 -3.11
C LEU A 221 8.67 16.06 -3.32
N ARG A 222 8.75 15.24 -2.26
CA ARG A 222 8.28 13.85 -2.30
C ARG A 222 6.77 13.80 -2.47
N GLU A 223 6.03 14.52 -1.64
CA GLU A 223 4.57 14.64 -1.75
C GLU A 223 4.14 15.09 -3.15
N ALA A 224 4.82 16.09 -3.74
CA ALA A 224 4.53 16.54 -5.09
C ALA A 224 4.78 15.47 -6.16
N VAL A 225 5.79 14.61 -5.98
CA VAL A 225 6.05 13.48 -6.87
C VAL A 225 5.00 12.40 -6.68
N ASP A 226 4.67 12.03 -5.45
CA ASP A 226 3.66 11.01 -5.15
C ASP A 226 2.30 11.41 -5.71
N LEU A 227 1.90 12.67 -5.55
CA LEU A 227 0.71 13.25 -6.17
C LEU A 227 0.76 13.20 -7.70
N LEU A 228 1.93 13.39 -8.30
CA LEU A 228 2.09 13.31 -9.76
C LEU A 228 1.99 11.86 -10.25
N LEU A 229 2.61 10.90 -9.57
CA LEU A 229 2.55 9.48 -9.92
C LEU A 229 1.12 8.96 -9.81
N LYS A 230 0.45 9.26 -8.69
CA LYS A 230 -0.96 8.96 -8.49
C LYS A 230 -1.86 9.56 -9.57
N LYS A 231 -1.54 10.75 -10.07
CA LYS A 231 -2.29 11.39 -11.17
C LYS A 231 -2.18 10.63 -12.50
N TYR A 232 -1.12 9.86 -12.71
CA TYR A 232 -0.87 9.12 -13.95
C TYR A 232 -1.00 7.59 -13.81
N ASP A 233 -1.50 7.10 -12.67
CA ASP A 233 -1.66 5.67 -12.37
C ASP A 233 -0.35 4.86 -12.57
N ILE A 234 0.78 5.44 -12.17
CA ILE A 234 2.13 4.82 -12.20
C ILE A 234 2.56 4.41 -10.79
#